data_AF-A0A5Y9JUN7-F1
#
_entry.id   AF-A0A5Y9JUN7-F1
#
_cell.length_a   1.000
_cell.length_b   1.000
_cell.length_c   1.000
_cell.angle_alpha   90.00
_cell.angle_beta   90.00
_cell.angle_gamma   90.00
#
_symmetry.space_group_name_H-M   'P 1'
#
loop_
_entity.id
_entity.type
_entity.pdbx_description
1 polymer ?
#
loop_
_entity_poly.entity_id
_entity_poly.type
_entity_poly.pdbx_seq_one_letter_code
_entity_poly.pdbx_strand_id
1 'polypeptide(L)'
;AKFEVHDEGYSGRTPMHFWARRNNYQLLELAIKGGANVDMQTRLIQESEYNETLLFEAVSEPETYRVTQLLIELGANVNFATPRTPLDDAKGSRNKKLLKDAGAMTSNEIRKKYNLPAYDDSHCEIDGKDDMDLLGKYRNECAKLLNDAVKKAKESE
;
A
#
# COMPACT_ATOMS: atom_id res chain seq x y z
N ALA A 1 17.17 -16.24 -1.39
CA ALA A 1 17.71 -15.24 -2.33
C ALA A 1 17.39 -13.85 -1.80
N LYS A 2 18.16 -12.80 -2.13
CA LYS A 2 17.83 -11.43 -1.72
C LYS A 2 16.86 -10.83 -2.75
N PHE A 3 15.58 -10.74 -2.39
CA PHE A 3 14.52 -10.15 -3.25
C PHE A 3 14.33 -8.64 -3.00
N GLU A 4 15.07 -8.09 -2.03
CA GLU A 4 15.06 -6.69 -1.57
C GLU A 4 16.03 -5.78 -2.35
N VAL A 5 16.47 -6.21 -3.53
CA VAL A 5 17.32 -5.36 -4.37
C VAL A 5 16.41 -4.32 -5.03
N HIS A 6 16.52 -3.08 -4.57
CA HIS A 6 15.88 -1.93 -5.19
C HIS A 6 16.77 -1.44 -6.33
N ASP A 7 16.16 -1.18 -7.49
CA ASP A 7 16.85 -0.52 -8.58
C ASP A 7 16.55 0.99 -8.54
N GLU A 8 17.57 1.79 -8.26
CA GLU A 8 17.46 3.25 -8.21
C GLU A 8 17.07 3.86 -9.57
N GLY A 9 17.35 3.16 -10.68
CA GLY A 9 16.93 3.56 -12.03
C GLY A 9 15.45 3.30 -12.34
N TYR A 10 14.74 2.51 -11.51
CA TYR A 10 13.34 2.14 -11.71
C TYR A 10 12.44 2.54 -10.52
N SER A 11 12.62 3.76 -10.02
CA SER A 11 11.74 4.34 -9.01
C SER A 11 11.75 3.54 -7.69
N GLY A 12 12.86 2.90 -7.34
CA GLY A 12 12.99 2.14 -6.10
C GLY A 12 12.10 0.89 -6.00
N ARG A 13 11.60 0.38 -7.14
CA ARG A 13 10.87 -0.90 -7.19
C ARG A 13 11.82 -2.10 -7.11
N THR A 14 11.32 -3.20 -6.56
CA THR A 14 11.99 -4.51 -6.56
C THR A 14 11.36 -5.42 -7.64
N PRO A 15 12.01 -6.54 -8.04
CA PRO A 15 11.42 -7.51 -8.96
C PRO A 15 10.01 -7.98 -8.56
N MET A 16 9.73 -8.10 -7.26
CA MET A 16 8.43 -8.50 -6.73
C MET A 16 7.30 -7.52 -7.09
N HIS A 17 7.59 -6.20 -7.14
CA HIS A 17 6.61 -5.19 -7.54
C HIS A 17 6.22 -5.37 -9.01
N PHE A 18 7.19 -5.67 -9.87
CA PHE A 18 6.91 -5.96 -11.28
C PHE A 18 6.09 -7.24 -11.44
N TRP A 19 6.38 -8.30 -10.65
CA TRP A 19 5.58 -9.51 -10.68
C TRP A 19 4.15 -9.26 -10.21
N ALA A 20 3.96 -8.45 -9.17
CA ALA A 20 2.64 -8.05 -8.70
C ALA A 20 1.86 -7.32 -9.80
N ARG A 21 2.43 -6.25 -10.37
CA ARG A 21 1.80 -5.45 -11.43
C ARG A 21 1.51 -6.22 -12.72
N ARG A 22 2.30 -7.26 -13.03
CA ARG A 22 2.17 -8.07 -14.26
C ARG A 22 1.34 -9.35 -14.06
N ASN A 23 0.69 -9.50 -12.91
CA ASN A 23 -0.10 -10.69 -12.56
C ASN A 23 0.73 -12.01 -12.53
N ASN A 24 2.04 -11.93 -12.28
CA ASN A 24 2.96 -13.08 -12.28
C ASN A 24 2.95 -13.81 -10.92
N TYR A 25 1.81 -14.39 -10.58
CA TYR A 25 1.58 -15.00 -9.25
C TYR A 25 2.55 -16.15 -8.93
N GLN A 26 2.99 -16.94 -9.92
CA GLN A 26 3.88 -18.10 -9.68
C GLN A 26 5.27 -17.69 -9.16
N LEU A 27 5.88 -16.65 -9.74
CA LEU A 27 7.17 -16.15 -9.27
C LEU A 27 7.04 -15.46 -7.92
N LEU A 28 5.95 -14.72 -7.73
CA LEU A 28 5.66 -14.03 -6.49
C LEU A 28 5.43 -15.02 -5.33
N GLU A 29 4.66 -16.08 -5.58
CA GLU A 29 4.42 -17.18 -4.64
C GLU A 29 5.72 -17.87 -4.24
N LEU A 30 6.57 -18.23 -5.21
CA LEU A 30 7.86 -18.86 -4.94
C LEU A 30 8.75 -17.97 -4.09
N ALA A 31 8.81 -16.67 -4.38
CA ALA A 31 9.63 -15.73 -3.62
C ALA A 31 9.14 -15.58 -2.18
N ILE A 32 7.83 -15.39 -1.96
CA ILE A 32 7.27 -15.21 -0.62
C ILE A 32 7.38 -16.50 0.20
N LYS A 33 7.06 -17.67 -0.37
CA LYS A 33 7.28 -18.98 0.29
C LYS A 33 8.77 -19.25 0.56
N GLY A 34 9.66 -18.65 -0.23
CA GLY A 34 11.10 -18.65 -0.02
C GLY A 34 11.62 -17.65 1.03
N GLY A 35 10.73 -16.96 1.74
CA GLY A 35 11.06 -16.04 2.83
C GLY A 35 11.12 -14.57 2.44
N ALA A 36 10.68 -14.18 1.24
CA ALA A 36 10.52 -12.78 0.91
C ALA A 36 9.37 -12.14 1.69
N ASN A 37 9.53 -10.87 2.08
CA ASN A 37 8.49 -10.12 2.77
C ASN A 37 7.26 -9.90 1.85
N VAL A 38 6.08 -10.33 2.31
CA VAL A 38 4.80 -10.16 1.58
C VAL A 38 4.35 -8.69 1.53
N ASP A 39 4.74 -7.89 2.52
CA ASP A 39 4.49 -6.45 2.58
C ASP A 39 5.70 -5.65 2.09
N MET A 40 6.46 -6.20 1.11
CA MET A 40 7.57 -5.48 0.50
C MET A 40 7.10 -4.13 -0.02
N GLN A 41 7.81 -3.08 0.39
CA GLN A 41 7.53 -1.70 0.00
C GLN A 41 8.45 -1.25 -1.13
N THR A 42 7.97 -0.35 -1.97
CA THR A 42 8.78 0.41 -2.90
C THR A 42 9.73 1.38 -2.17
N ARG A 43 10.57 2.09 -2.92
CA ARG A 43 11.34 3.26 -2.46
C ARG A 43 11.16 4.40 -3.45
N LEU A 44 9.90 4.78 -3.70
CA LEU A 44 9.54 5.73 -4.76
C LEU A 44 10.11 7.13 -4.49
N ILE A 45 10.21 7.51 -3.22
CA ILE A 45 10.74 8.80 -2.76
C ILE A 45 11.75 8.49 -1.66
N GLN A 46 13.03 8.78 -1.90
CA GLN A 46 14.05 8.66 -0.86
C GLN A 46 13.64 9.56 0.32
N GLU A 47 13.67 9.00 1.54
CA GLU A 47 13.27 9.65 2.80
C GLU A 47 11.77 9.81 3.08
N SER A 48 10.87 9.33 2.20
CA SER A 48 9.42 9.33 2.47
C SER A 48 8.91 7.95 2.90
N GLU A 49 7.89 7.96 3.76
CA GLU A 49 7.07 6.78 4.09
C GLU A 49 5.97 6.52 3.05
N TYR A 50 5.91 7.29 1.95
CA TYR A 50 4.99 7.10 0.82
C TYR A 50 5.45 5.96 -0.09
N ASN A 51 5.62 4.78 0.48
CA ASN A 51 6.05 3.58 -0.23
C ASN A 51 4.89 2.59 -0.36
N GLU A 52 4.50 2.33 -1.60
CA GLU A 52 3.48 1.35 -1.92
C GLU A 52 3.97 -0.08 -1.68
N THR A 53 3.10 -0.95 -1.18
CA THR A 53 3.39 -2.39 -1.04
C THR A 53 3.11 -3.17 -2.32
N LEU A 54 3.50 -4.45 -2.36
CA LEU A 54 3.10 -5.37 -3.43
C LEU A 54 1.59 -5.39 -3.68
N LEU A 55 0.78 -5.21 -2.63
CA LEU A 55 -0.68 -5.22 -2.76
C LEU A 55 -1.20 -3.97 -3.46
N PHE A 56 -0.58 -2.80 -3.29
CA PHE A 56 -0.91 -1.59 -4.07
C PHE A 56 -0.70 -1.81 -5.57
N GLU A 57 0.48 -2.33 -5.94
CA GLU A 57 0.79 -2.65 -7.34
C GLU A 57 -0.19 -3.68 -7.92
N ALA A 58 -0.53 -4.71 -7.13
CA ALA A 58 -1.46 -5.76 -7.50
C ALA A 58 -2.89 -5.25 -7.74
N VAL A 59 -3.37 -4.26 -7.00
CA VAL A 59 -4.78 -3.82 -7.12
C VAL A 59 -4.95 -2.69 -8.14
N SER A 60 -3.83 -2.13 -8.62
CA SER A 60 -3.80 -1.00 -9.54
C SER A 60 -4.37 -1.29 -10.94
N GLU A 61 -4.57 -2.57 -11.31
CA GLU A 61 -5.19 -2.96 -12.58
C GLU A 61 -6.30 -4.03 -12.36
N PRO A 62 -7.36 -4.07 -13.19
CA PRO A 62 -8.45 -5.04 -13.01
C PRO A 62 -8.05 -6.52 -13.19
N GLU A 63 -7.08 -6.81 -14.03
CA GLU A 63 -6.68 -8.15 -14.47
C GLU A 63 -5.75 -8.89 -13.49
N THR A 64 -5.12 -8.17 -12.57
CA THR A 64 -4.11 -8.66 -11.61
C THR A 64 -4.71 -9.38 -10.40
N TYR A 65 -5.99 -9.78 -10.47
CA TYR A 65 -6.74 -10.40 -9.38
C TYR A 65 -6.12 -11.68 -8.83
N ARG A 66 -5.34 -12.42 -9.62
CA ARG A 66 -4.70 -13.66 -9.15
C ARG A 66 -3.59 -13.34 -8.16
N VAL A 67 -2.77 -12.32 -8.40
CA VAL A 67 -1.79 -11.92 -7.38
C VAL A 67 -2.45 -11.20 -6.22
N THR A 68 -3.52 -10.42 -6.43
CA THR A 68 -4.29 -9.82 -5.32
C THR A 68 -4.77 -10.90 -4.37
N GLN A 69 -5.40 -11.95 -4.91
CA GLN A 69 -5.84 -13.10 -4.14
C GLN A 69 -4.66 -13.78 -3.43
N LEU A 70 -3.58 -14.09 -4.15
CA LEU A 70 -2.39 -14.72 -3.58
C LEU A 70 -1.78 -13.91 -2.42
N LEU A 71 -1.62 -12.60 -2.58
CA LEU A 71 -1.04 -11.73 -1.55
C LEU A 71 -1.91 -11.72 -0.28
N ILE A 72 -3.24 -11.65 -0.43
CA ILE A 72 -4.18 -11.77 0.69
C ILE A 72 -4.03 -13.13 1.38
N GLU A 73 -4.00 -14.23 0.62
CA GLU A 73 -3.84 -15.58 1.13
C GLU A 73 -2.50 -15.78 1.86
N LEU A 74 -1.45 -15.08 1.44
CA LEU A 74 -0.13 -15.08 2.05
C LEU A 74 0.01 -14.07 3.21
N GLY A 75 -1.07 -13.42 3.63
CA GLY A 75 -1.11 -12.57 4.82
C GLY A 75 -0.64 -11.13 4.59
N ALA A 76 -0.70 -10.62 3.36
CA ALA A 76 -0.45 -9.21 3.09
C ALA A 76 -1.36 -8.31 3.95
N ASN A 77 -0.81 -7.19 4.43
CA ASN A 77 -1.59 -6.22 5.17
C ASN A 77 -2.53 -5.44 4.23
N VAL A 78 -3.77 -5.90 4.16
CA VAL A 78 -4.82 -5.29 3.32
C VAL A 78 -5.19 -3.85 3.67
N ASN A 79 -4.77 -3.38 4.86
CA ASN A 79 -5.04 -2.04 5.39
C ASN A 79 -3.75 -1.19 5.52
N PHE A 80 -2.63 -1.59 4.91
CA PHE A 80 -1.43 -0.75 4.87
C PHE A 80 -1.76 0.59 4.20
N ALA A 81 -1.38 1.70 4.82
CA ALA A 81 -1.79 3.03 4.37
C ALA A 81 -0.60 3.90 3.91
N THR A 82 -0.72 4.52 2.75
CA THR A 82 0.14 5.59 2.22
C THR A 82 -0.71 6.81 1.82
N PRO A 83 -1.04 7.67 2.80
CA PRO A 83 -2.41 8.12 3.20
C PRO A 83 -3.69 7.49 2.61
N ARG A 84 -3.62 6.77 1.49
CA ARG A 84 -4.68 5.92 0.93
C ARG A 84 -4.41 4.45 1.26
N THR A 85 -5.38 3.58 1.06
CA THR A 85 -5.25 2.13 1.25
C THR A 85 -5.35 1.38 -0.08
N PRO A 86 -4.99 0.08 -0.14
CA PRO A 86 -5.23 -0.73 -1.33
C PRO A 86 -6.68 -0.71 -1.80
N LEU A 87 -7.65 -0.56 -0.90
CA LEU A 87 -9.07 -0.48 -1.28
C LEU A 87 -9.42 0.85 -1.95
N ASP A 88 -8.76 1.95 -1.58
CA ASP A 88 -8.94 3.25 -2.23
C ASP A 88 -8.49 3.21 -3.70
N ASP A 89 -7.36 2.54 -3.97
CA ASP A 89 -6.72 2.49 -5.29
C ASP A 89 -7.11 1.27 -6.14
N ALA A 90 -7.88 0.33 -5.59
CA ALA A 90 -8.27 -0.89 -6.29
C ALA A 90 -9.08 -0.62 -7.57
N LYS A 91 -8.59 -1.10 -8.70
CA LYS A 91 -9.33 -1.17 -9.96
C LYS A 91 -9.98 -2.55 -10.16
N GLY A 92 -11.10 -2.57 -10.87
CA GLY A 92 -11.85 -3.78 -11.17
C GLY A 92 -12.71 -4.28 -10.01
N SER A 93 -13.88 -4.82 -10.33
CA SER A 93 -14.83 -5.32 -9.32
C SER A 93 -14.29 -6.53 -8.53
N ARG A 94 -13.45 -7.35 -9.16
CA ARG A 94 -12.89 -8.56 -8.54
C ARG A 94 -11.87 -8.25 -7.45
N ASN A 95 -10.92 -7.33 -7.69
CA ASN A 95 -9.97 -6.88 -6.67
C ASN A 95 -10.69 -6.23 -5.49
N LYS A 96 -11.63 -5.31 -5.77
CA LYS A 96 -12.44 -4.68 -4.73
C LYS A 96 -13.19 -5.70 -3.87
N LYS A 97 -13.75 -6.74 -4.50
CA LYS A 97 -14.44 -7.81 -3.78
C LYS A 97 -13.47 -8.59 -2.88
N LEU A 98 -12.34 -9.04 -3.42
CA LEU A 98 -11.31 -9.77 -2.65
C LEU A 98 -10.84 -8.98 -1.43
N LEU A 99 -10.53 -7.70 -1.60
CA LEU A 99 -10.11 -6.82 -0.51
C LEU A 99 -11.19 -6.67 0.57
N LYS A 100 -12.45 -6.40 0.16
CA LYS A 100 -13.56 -6.27 1.11
C LYS A 100 -13.84 -7.57 1.86
N ASP A 101 -13.83 -8.70 1.15
CA ASP A 101 -14.03 -10.03 1.73
C ASP A 101 -12.88 -10.35 2.75
N ALA A 102 -11.70 -9.76 2.57
CA ALA A 102 -10.56 -9.84 3.47
C ALA A 102 -10.52 -8.77 4.59
N GLY A 103 -11.56 -7.93 4.73
CA GLY A 103 -11.63 -6.90 5.77
C GLY A 103 -10.82 -5.64 5.49
N ALA A 104 -10.46 -5.38 4.22
CA ALA A 104 -9.88 -4.10 3.82
C ALA A 104 -10.88 -2.96 4.01
N MET A 105 -10.38 -1.81 4.43
CA MET A 105 -11.10 -0.57 4.62
C MET A 105 -10.45 0.52 3.76
N THR A 106 -11.24 1.46 3.29
CA THR A 106 -10.76 2.74 2.74
C THR A 106 -10.10 3.56 3.84
N SER A 107 -9.21 4.48 3.48
CA SER A 107 -8.62 5.42 4.44
C SER A 107 -9.70 6.20 5.22
N ASN A 108 -10.80 6.59 4.57
CA ASN A 108 -11.93 7.27 5.22
C ASN A 108 -12.69 6.37 6.21
N GLU A 109 -12.88 5.09 5.89
CA GLU A 109 -13.48 4.13 6.82
C GLU A 109 -12.58 3.91 8.05
N ILE A 110 -11.26 3.82 7.86
CA ILE A 110 -10.28 3.75 8.97
C ILE A 110 -10.40 5.01 9.84
N ARG A 111 -10.38 6.21 9.24
CA ARG A 111 -10.51 7.48 9.98
C ARG A 111 -11.78 7.52 10.80
N LYS A 112 -12.91 7.15 10.21
CA LYS A 112 -14.20 7.10 10.90
C LYS A 112 -14.22 6.07 12.02
N LYS A 113 -13.68 4.87 11.78
CA LYS A 113 -13.66 3.77 12.76
C LYS A 113 -12.84 4.13 14.00
N TYR A 114 -11.74 4.86 13.84
CA TYR A 114 -10.82 5.20 14.91
C TYR A 114 -10.88 6.68 15.35
N ASN A 115 -11.93 7.42 14.95
CA ASN A 115 -12.12 8.84 15.26
C ASN A 115 -10.89 9.73 14.94
N LEU A 116 -10.24 9.47 13.81
CA LEU A 116 -9.08 10.24 13.34
C LEU A 116 -9.54 11.50 12.60
N PRO A 117 -8.74 12.59 12.58
CA PRO A 117 -9.04 13.78 11.80
C PRO A 117 -9.24 13.45 10.31
N ALA A 118 -10.04 14.26 9.62
CA ALA A 118 -10.18 14.19 8.18
C ALA A 118 -8.82 14.47 7.50
N TYR A 119 -8.62 13.91 6.30
CA TYR A 119 -7.48 14.28 5.48
C TYR A 119 -7.75 15.64 4.83
N ASP A 120 -6.85 16.60 5.02
CA ASP A 120 -6.93 17.94 4.45
C ASP A 120 -5.52 18.48 4.19
N ASP A 121 -5.10 18.44 2.92
CA ASP A 121 -3.81 18.95 2.45
C ASP A 121 -3.88 20.38 1.90
N SER A 122 -4.99 21.10 2.08
CA SER A 122 -5.13 22.49 1.61
C SER A 122 -4.05 23.43 2.16
N HIS A 123 -3.55 23.16 3.37
CA HIS A 123 -2.45 23.90 3.99
C HIS A 123 -1.08 23.62 3.36
N CYS A 124 -0.97 22.61 2.50
CA CYS A 124 0.23 22.32 1.72
C CYS A 124 0.31 23.18 0.44
N GLU A 125 -0.74 23.91 0.09
CA GLU A 125 -0.77 24.81 -1.05
C GLU A 125 -0.24 26.20 -0.66
N ILE A 126 0.81 26.67 -1.35
CA ILE A 126 1.41 27.99 -1.17
C ILE A 126 1.36 28.72 -2.53
N ASP A 127 0.76 29.91 -2.53
CA ASP A 127 0.60 30.75 -3.73
C ASP A 127 -0.03 30.01 -4.95
N GLY A 128 -1.01 29.14 -4.69
CA GLY A 128 -1.72 28.42 -5.75
C GLY A 128 -1.01 27.14 -6.23
N LYS A 129 0.04 26.69 -5.53
CA LYS A 129 0.83 25.51 -5.90
C LYS A 129 1.10 24.64 -4.69
N ASP A 130 1.03 23.32 -4.88
CA ASP A 130 1.45 22.36 -3.87
C ASP A 130 2.95 22.54 -3.54
N ASP A 131 3.25 22.81 -2.28
CA ASP A 131 4.59 22.65 -1.73
C ASP A 131 4.83 21.15 -1.53
N MET A 132 5.63 20.56 -2.42
CA MET A 132 5.85 19.11 -2.46
C MET A 132 6.59 18.59 -1.21
N ASP A 133 7.40 19.42 -0.56
CA ASP A 133 8.11 19.04 0.67
C ASP A 133 7.14 19.00 1.86
N LEU A 134 6.28 20.02 1.97
CA LEU A 134 5.25 20.09 3.00
C LEU A 134 4.20 19.00 2.80
N LEU A 135 3.75 18.79 1.56
CA LEU A 135 2.82 17.73 1.19
C LEU A 135 3.39 16.34 1.49
N GLY A 136 4.66 16.11 1.15
CA GLY A 136 5.35 14.84 1.47
C GLY A 136 5.37 14.56 2.97
N LYS A 137 5.72 15.55 3.79
CA LYS A 137 5.72 15.45 5.26
C LYS A 137 4.32 15.16 5.80
N TYR A 138 3.33 15.94 5.39
CA TYR A 138 1.95 15.76 5.84
C TYR A 138 1.38 14.40 5.46
N ARG A 139 1.69 13.91 4.25
CA ARG A 139 1.31 12.56 3.81
C ARG A 139 1.97 11.49 4.67
N ASN A 140 3.25 11.60 5.00
CA ASN A 140 3.93 10.66 5.91
C ASN A 140 3.25 10.63 7.29
N GLU A 141 2.94 11.79 7.86
CA GLU A 141 2.22 11.89 9.14
C GLU A 141 0.85 11.22 9.09
N CYS A 142 0.10 11.45 8.00
CA CYS A 142 -1.20 10.81 7.79
C CYS A 142 -1.07 9.29 7.64
N ALA A 143 -0.10 8.80 6.85
CA ALA A 143 0.15 7.36 6.69
C ALA A 143 0.46 6.71 8.04
N LYS A 144 1.37 7.30 8.81
CA LYS A 144 1.74 6.83 10.15
C LYS A 144 0.53 6.78 11.08
N LEU A 145 -0.27 7.83 11.11
CA LEU A 145 -1.48 7.90 11.94
C LEU A 145 -2.46 6.75 11.63
N LEU A 146 -2.71 6.48 10.35
CA LEU A 146 -3.59 5.40 9.91
C LEU A 146 -3.04 4.02 10.29
N ASN A 147 -1.77 3.77 10.00
CA ASN A 147 -1.12 2.50 10.28
C ASN A 147 -1.03 2.22 11.79
N ASP A 148 -0.71 3.23 12.61
CA ASP A 148 -0.66 3.11 14.07
C ASP A 148 -2.04 2.77 14.66
N ALA A 149 -3.11 3.38 14.13
CA ALA A 149 -4.47 3.10 14.57
C ALA A 149 -4.88 1.64 14.26
N VAL A 150 -4.60 1.17 13.04
CA VAL A 150 -4.87 -0.21 12.62
C VAL A 150 -4.04 -1.21 13.43
N LYS A 151 -2.76 -0.91 13.69
CA LYS A 151 -1.86 -1.77 14.47
C LYS A 151 -2.31 -1.92 15.92
N LYS A 152 -2.63 -0.81 16.60
CA LYS A 152 -3.11 -0.83 18.00
C LYS A 152 -4.38 -1.66 18.16
N ALA A 153 -5.27 -1.63 17.17
CA ALA A 153 -6.49 -2.44 17.20
C ALA A 153 -6.18 -3.94 17.17
N LYS A 154 -5.24 -4.39 16.33
CA LYS A 154 -4.81 -5.80 16.24
C LYS A 154 -4.12 -6.31 17.50
N GLU A 155 -3.43 -5.44 18.23
CA GLU A 155 -2.76 -5.77 19.50
C GLU A 155 -3.72 -5.85 20.70
N SER A 156 -4.96 -5.37 20.53
CA SER A 156 -5.99 -5.32 21.57
C SER A 156 -7.04 -6.44 21.44
N GLU A 157 -6.94 -7.29 20.42
CA GLU A 157 -7.79 -8.46 20.14
C GLU A 157 -7.18 -9.75 20.70
#